data_AF-A0A7C1UXY8-F1
#
_entry.id   AF-A0A7C1UXY8-F1
#
_cell.length_a   1.000
_cell.length_b   1.000
_cell.length_c   1.000
_cell.angle_alpha   90.00
_cell.angle_beta   90.00
_cell.angle_gamma   90.00
#
_symmetry.space_group_name_H-M   'P 1'
#
loop_
_entity.id
_entity.type
_entity.pdbx_description
1 polymer ?
#
loop_
_entity_poly.entity_id
_entity_poly.type
_entity_poly.pdbx_seq_one_letter_code
_entity_poly.pdbx_strand_id
1 'polypeptide(L)'
;MAKFNLKNIIKKFSFTQGKDKLKKQMHPYRDWGMLLLLFSVFLIISAVVNMYLFILVNKEELFVKNQTSEKEVEMLKVEELRNMIKFFDTRVENFNNISKQKPDVVDPSL
;
A
#
# COMPACT_ATOMS: atom_id res chain seq x y z
N MET A 1 -31.09 25.63 0.46
CA MET A 1 -30.66 24.29 0.05
C MET A 1 -31.60 23.76 -1.01
N ALA A 2 -31.14 23.64 -2.26
CA ALA A 2 -31.97 23.16 -3.37
C ALA A 2 -32.23 21.66 -3.21
N LYS A 3 -33.51 21.25 -3.12
CA LYS A 3 -33.92 19.84 -3.08
C LYS A 3 -33.75 19.25 -4.48
N PHE A 4 -32.61 18.63 -4.74
CA PHE A 4 -32.33 17.91 -5.99
C PHE A 4 -33.30 16.74 -6.14
N ASN A 5 -34.32 16.91 -6.98
CA ASN A 5 -35.41 15.95 -7.12
C ASN A 5 -35.06 14.89 -8.19
N LEU A 6 -34.12 14.00 -7.85
CA LEU A 6 -33.56 12.97 -8.74
C LEU A 6 -34.63 12.11 -9.43
N LYS A 7 -35.74 11.83 -8.73
CA LYS A 7 -36.86 11.01 -9.25
C LYS A 7 -37.48 11.57 -10.52
N ASN A 8 -37.55 12.90 -10.66
CA ASN A 8 -38.20 13.54 -11.80
C ASN A 8 -37.31 13.53 -13.06
N ILE A 9 -35.99 13.54 -12.88
CA ILE A 9 -35.01 13.46 -13.98
C ILE A 9 -34.99 12.04 -14.54
N ILE A 10 -34.99 11.02 -13.66
CA ILE A 10 -35.00 9.61 -14.05
C ILE A 10 -36.30 9.24 -14.80
N LYS A 11 -37.46 9.74 -14.33
CA LYS A 11 -38.75 9.51 -15.01
C LYS A 11 -38.82 10.15 -16.41
N LYS A 12 -38.22 11.32 -16.60
CA LYS A 12 -38.17 11.95 -17.94
C LYS A 12 -37.27 11.18 -18.91
N PHE A 13 -36.23 10.52 -18.40
CA PHE A 13 -35.33 9.71 -19.22
C PHE A 13 -35.95 8.36 -19.64
N SER A 14 -36.82 7.75 -18.82
CA SER A 14 -37.49 6.48 -19.17
C SER A 14 -38.68 6.64 -20.12
N PHE A 15 -39.22 7.85 -20.27
CA PHE A 15 -40.41 8.10 -21.10
C PHE A 15 -40.13 8.15 -22.61
N THR A 16 -38.86 8.11 -23.03
CA THR A 16 -38.46 8.03 -24.45
C THR A 16 -38.42 6.60 -24.99
N GLN A 17 -38.75 5.59 -24.17
CA GLN A 17 -38.98 4.23 -24.68
C GLN A 17 -40.34 4.16 -25.38
N GLY A 18 -40.32 4.48 -26.69
CA GLY A 18 -41.46 4.33 -27.60
C GLY A 18 -42.11 2.95 -27.47
N LYS A 19 -43.45 2.97 -27.40
CA LYS A 19 -44.36 1.87 -27.04
C LYS A 19 -44.38 0.65 -27.97
N ASP A 20 -43.44 0.48 -28.89
CA ASP A 20 -43.44 -0.64 -29.84
C ASP A 20 -42.25 -1.58 -29.65
N LYS A 21 -42.50 -2.71 -28.97
CA LYS A 21 -41.52 -3.79 -28.77
C LYS A 21 -41.17 -4.56 -30.06
N LEU A 22 -41.93 -4.37 -31.15
CA LEU A 22 -41.84 -5.19 -32.37
C LEU A 22 -41.17 -4.48 -33.56
N LYS A 23 -40.99 -3.15 -33.53
CA LYS A 23 -40.27 -2.41 -34.59
C LYS A 23 -38.90 -1.98 -34.09
N LYS A 24 -37.90 -2.83 -34.32
CA LYS A 24 -36.48 -2.52 -34.06
C LYS A 24 -35.95 -1.59 -35.17
N GLN A 25 -36.51 -0.40 -35.30
CA GLN A 25 -35.93 0.65 -36.15
C GLN A 25 -34.75 1.26 -35.40
N MET A 26 -33.58 1.30 -36.04
CA MET A 26 -32.41 2.01 -35.51
C MET A 26 -32.77 3.49 -35.36
N HIS A 27 -32.82 3.97 -34.13
CA HIS A 27 -33.05 5.38 -33.83
C HIS A 27 -31.75 5.95 -33.28
N PRO A 28 -30.89 6.54 -34.14
CA PRO A 28 -29.54 6.93 -33.76
C PRO A 28 -29.52 7.83 -32.52
N TYR A 29 -30.42 8.81 -32.43
CA TYR A 29 -30.49 9.69 -31.26
C TYR A 29 -30.74 8.97 -29.93
N ARG A 30 -31.58 7.93 -29.93
CA ARG A 30 -31.88 7.15 -28.72
C ARG A 30 -30.71 6.25 -28.33
N ASP A 31 -30.12 5.59 -29.32
CA ASP A 31 -29.06 4.61 -29.10
C ASP A 31 -27.77 5.31 -28.63
N TRP A 32 -27.43 6.46 -29.23
CA TRP A 32 -26.32 7.30 -28.77
C TRP A 32 -26.58 7.91 -27.39
N GLY A 33 -27.82 8.31 -27.09
CA GLY A 33 -28.20 8.79 -25.76
C GLY A 33 -28.04 7.72 -24.67
N MET A 34 -28.40 6.47 -24.98
CA MET A 34 -28.21 5.34 -24.08
C MET A 34 -26.72 5.02 -23.86
N LEU A 35 -25.92 5.07 -24.93
CA LEU A 35 -24.47 4.86 -24.85
C LEU A 35 -23.78 5.93 -24.01
N LEU A 36 -24.14 7.20 -24.21
CA LEU A 36 -23.65 8.32 -23.40
C LEU A 36 -24.06 8.19 -21.93
N LEU A 37 -25.30 7.76 -21.65
CA LEU A 37 -25.72 7.54 -20.27
C LEU A 37 -24.91 6.43 -19.61
N LEU A 38 -24.74 5.30 -20.28
CA LEU A 38 -23.92 4.19 -19.78
C LEU A 38 -22.49 4.63 -19.48
N PHE A 39 -21.88 5.37 -20.41
CA PHE A 39 -20.54 5.92 -20.24
C PHE A 39 -20.45 6.91 -19.07
N SER A 40 -21.45 7.79 -18.94
CA SER A 40 -21.52 8.73 -17.82
C SER A 40 -21.65 8.03 -16.47
N VAL A 41 -22.47 6.96 -16.40
CA VAL A 41 -22.59 6.15 -15.17
C VAL A 41 -21.27 5.46 -14.85
N PHE A 42 -20.60 4.90 -15.86
CA PHE A 42 -19.30 4.27 -15.69
C PHE A 42 -18.23 5.24 -15.18
N LEU A 43 -18.20 6.47 -15.72
CA LEU A 43 -17.31 7.53 -15.24
C LEU A 43 -17.56 7.88 -13.78
N ILE A 44 -18.84 8.00 -13.37
CA ILE A 44 -19.18 8.29 -11.97
C ILE A 44 -18.68 7.15 -11.07
N ILE A 45 -18.93 5.89 -11.44
CA ILE A 45 -18.44 4.73 -10.69
C ILE A 45 -16.90 4.74 -10.60
N SER A 46 -16.23 4.99 -11.72
CA SER A 46 -14.77 5.08 -11.77
C SER A 46 -14.24 6.18 -10.87
N ALA A 47 -14.85 7.37 -10.87
CA ALA A 47 -14.46 8.47 -10.00
C ALA A 47 -14.64 8.12 -8.51
N VAL A 48 -15.75 7.47 -8.15
CA VAL A 48 -16.00 7.00 -6.77
C VAL A 48 -14.95 5.98 -6.34
N VAL A 49 -14.62 5.00 -7.20
CA VAL A 49 -13.60 3.99 -6.91
C VAL A 49 -12.22 4.64 -6.75
N ASN A 50 -11.85 5.56 -7.63
CA ASN A 50 -10.58 6.29 -7.53
C ASN A 50 -10.51 7.11 -6.24
N MET A 51 -11.59 7.82 -5.88
CA MET A 51 -11.66 8.58 -4.64
C MET A 51 -11.55 7.66 -3.42
N TYR A 52 -12.23 6.51 -3.43
CA TYR A 52 -12.13 5.50 -2.38
C TYR A 52 -10.71 4.98 -2.23
N LEU A 53 -10.05 4.61 -3.33
CA LEU A 53 -8.65 4.16 -3.33
C LEU A 53 -7.71 5.25 -2.83
N PHE A 54 -7.92 6.51 -3.25
CA PHE A 54 -7.11 7.63 -2.78
C PHE A 54 -7.21 7.81 -1.27
N ILE A 55 -8.43 7.76 -0.70
CA ILE A 55 -8.65 7.82 0.74
C ILE A 55 -7.98 6.63 1.44
N LEU A 56 -8.12 5.43 0.87
CA LEU A 56 -7.58 4.20 1.44
C LEU A 56 -6.05 4.18 1.45
N VAL A 57 -5.41 4.72 0.41
CA VAL A 57 -3.96 4.91 0.34
C VAL A 57 -3.50 5.98 1.33
N ASN A 58 -4.20 7.12 1.40
CA ASN A 58 -3.85 8.22 2.31
C ASN A 58 -4.02 7.88 3.79
N LYS A 59 -4.86 6.89 4.11
CA LYS A 59 -5.06 6.41 5.48
C LYS A 59 -3.98 5.44 5.96
N GLU A 60 -2.97 5.12 5.14
CA GLU A 60 -1.91 4.13 5.44
C GLU A 60 -2.42 2.72 5.81
N GLU A 61 -3.73 2.46 5.81
CA GLU A 61 -4.36 1.19 6.21
C GLU A 61 -3.91 0.01 5.32
N LEU A 62 -3.53 0.28 4.07
CA LEU A 62 -2.95 -0.72 3.16
C LEU A 62 -1.47 -1.02 3.44
N PHE A 63 -0.74 -0.11 4.09
CA PHE A 63 0.70 -0.26 4.39
C PHE A 63 0.97 -0.71 5.83
N VAL A 64 0.00 -0.55 6.74
CA VAL A 64 0.14 -1.02 8.12
C VAL A 64 -0.29 -2.49 8.28
N LYS A 65 -1.18 -3.02 7.41
CA LYS A 65 -1.71 -4.39 7.57
C LYS A 65 -0.82 -5.52 7.01
N ASN A 66 0.27 -5.20 6.31
CA ASN A 66 1.30 -6.19 5.94
C ASN A 66 2.54 -6.17 6.85
N GLN A 67 2.52 -5.40 7.94
CA GLN A 67 3.65 -5.31 8.86
C GLN A 67 3.55 -6.25 10.06
N THR A 68 2.75 -7.31 10.00
CA THR A 68 2.66 -8.31 11.06
C THR A 68 3.43 -9.60 10.76
N SER A 69 4.36 -9.63 9.78
CA SER A 69 5.28 -10.78 9.66
C SER A 69 6.69 -10.49 9.13
N GLU A 70 7.02 -9.28 8.68
CA GLU A 70 8.39 -8.95 8.24
C GLU A 70 9.09 -7.87 9.07
N LYS A 71 8.38 -7.11 9.90
CA LYS A 71 8.99 -6.13 10.81
C LYS A 71 9.72 -6.74 12.01
N GLU A 72 9.69 -8.07 12.15
CA GLU A 72 10.54 -8.78 13.11
C GLU A 72 11.96 -9.02 12.56
N VAL A 73 12.18 -8.83 11.25
CA VAL A 73 13.50 -9.01 10.61
C VAL A 73 14.39 -7.77 10.78
N GLU A 74 13.82 -6.60 11.10
CA GLU A 74 14.55 -5.34 11.25
C GLU A 74 14.38 -4.67 12.62
N MET A 75 13.89 -5.39 13.64
CA MET A 75 14.30 -5.07 15.01
C MET A 75 15.77 -5.49 15.16
N LEU A 76 16.63 -4.64 14.60
CA LEU A 76 18.05 -4.46 14.88
C LEU A 76 18.45 -5.28 16.10
N LYS A 77 19.21 -6.35 15.87
CA LYS A 77 19.77 -7.17 16.94
C LYS A 77 20.88 -6.38 17.64
N VAL A 78 20.49 -5.31 18.32
CA VAL A 78 21.37 -4.40 19.06
C VAL A 78 22.20 -5.19 20.06
N GLU A 79 21.63 -6.25 20.64
CA GLU A 79 22.34 -7.14 21.55
C GLU A 79 23.45 -7.94 20.85
N GLU A 80 23.22 -8.46 19.63
CA GLU A 80 24.27 -9.14 18.86
C GLU A 80 25.37 -8.16 18.44
N LEU A 81 25.01 -6.96 18.00
CA LEU A 81 25.97 -5.92 17.66
C LEU A 81 26.79 -5.47 18.89
N ARG A 82 26.13 -5.30 20.04
CA ARG A 82 26.77 -4.96 21.32
C ARG A 82 27.71 -6.07 21.78
N ASN A 83 27.33 -7.34 21.61
CA ASN A 83 28.18 -8.48 21.93
C ASN A 83 29.39 -8.55 20.99
N MET A 84 29.21 -8.21 19.71
CA MET A 84 30.31 -8.16 18.76
C MET A 84 31.30 -7.05 19.08
N ILE A 85 30.82 -5.85 19.45
CA ILE A 85 31.68 -4.73 19.90
C ILE A 85 32.46 -5.14 21.15
N LYS A 86 31.79 -5.71 22.17
CA LYS A 86 32.45 -6.20 23.40
C LYS A 86 33.51 -7.26 23.11
N PHE A 87 33.28 -8.15 22.14
CA PHE A 87 34.24 -9.17 21.74
C PHE A 87 35.54 -8.54 21.22
N PHE A 88 35.44 -7.50 20.38
CA PHE A 88 36.62 -6.80 19.87
C PHE A 88 37.33 -6.01 20.97
N ASP A 89 36.60 -5.33 21.85
CA ASP A 89 37.20 -4.57 22.97
C ASP A 89 38.00 -5.48 23.90
N THR A 90 37.42 -6.64 24.28
CA THR A 90 38.10 -7.63 25.13
C THR A 90 39.37 -8.16 24.47
N ARG A 91 39.37 -8.34 23.14
CA ARG A 91 40.54 -8.83 22.41
C ARG A 91 41.67 -7.80 22.38
N VAL A 92 41.32 -6.51 22.22
CA VAL A 92 42.29 -5.41 22.27
C VAL A 92 42.90 -5.29 23.67
N GLU A 93 42.08 -5.40 24.72
CA GLU A 93 42.56 -5.39 26.09
C GLU A 93 43.51 -6.56 26.37
N ASN A 94 43.14 -7.78 25.98
CA ASN A 94 43.99 -8.96 26.12
C ASN A 94 45.31 -8.83 25.34
N PHE A 95 45.26 -8.33 24.11
CA PHE A 95 46.47 -8.09 23.33
C PHE A 95 47.40 -7.07 24.00
N ASN A 96 46.84 -5.98 24.52
CA ASN A 96 47.62 -4.97 25.25
C ASN A 96 48.20 -5.52 26.55
N ASN A 97 47.47 -6.38 27.26
CA ASN A 97 47.94 -7.02 28.49
C ASN A 97 49.09 -8.00 28.20
N ILE A 98 48.97 -8.81 27.16
CA ILE A 98 50.04 -9.74 26.72
C ILE A 98 51.24 -8.95 26.20
N SER A 99 51.03 -7.87 25.45
CA SER A 99 52.13 -7.03 24.94
C SER A 99 52.87 -6.26 26.04
N LYS A 100 52.23 -6.00 27.18
CA LYS A 100 52.84 -5.34 28.35
C LYS A 100 53.48 -6.33 29.32
N GLN A 101 53.06 -7.60 29.29
CA GLN A 101 53.75 -8.65 30.03
C GLN A 101 55.08 -8.95 29.34
N LYS A 102 56.18 -8.91 30.10
CA LYS A 102 57.46 -9.43 29.63
C LYS A 102 57.26 -10.90 29.27
N PRO A 103 57.69 -11.36 28.09
CA PRO A 103 57.65 -12.78 27.79
C PRO A 103 58.51 -13.51 28.82
N ASP A 104 57.93 -14.46 29.52
CA ASP A 104 58.68 -15.44 30.31
C ASP A 104 59.29 -16.41 29.30
N VAL A 105 60.49 -16.06 28.82
CA VAL A 105 61.23 -16.89 27.88
C VAL A 105 61.77 -18.07 28.68
N VAL A 106 60.94 -19.11 28.77
CA VAL A 106 61.41 -20.43 29.20
C VAL A 106 62.13 -21.03 28.00
N ASP A 107 63.46 -20.97 28.04
CA ASP A 107 64.31 -21.66 27.08
C ASP A 107 64.09 -23.17 27.22
N PRO A 108 63.55 -23.87 26.19
CA PRO A 108 63.31 -25.30 26.25
C PRO A 108 64.58 -26.15 26.10
N SER A 109 65.78 -25.55 26.11
CA SER A 109 67.06 -26.25 25.90
C SER A 109 67.92 -26.46 27.16
N LEU A 110 67.39 -26.21 28.36
CA LEU A 110 68.03 -26.54 29.66
C LEU A 110 67.55 -27.89 30.23
#